data_AF-A0A960K7W7-F1
#
_entry.id   AF-A0A960K7W7-F1
#
_cell.length_a   1.000
_cell.length_b   1.000
_cell.length_c   1.000
_cell.angle_alpha   90.00
_cell.angle_beta   90.00
_cell.angle_gamma   90.00
#
_symmetry.space_group_name_H-M   'P 1'
#
loop_
_entity.id
_entity.type
_entity.pdbx_description
1 polymer ?
#
loop_
_entity_poly.entity_id
_entity_poly.type
_entity_poly.pdbx_seq_one_letter_code
_entity_poly.pdbx_strand_id
1 'polypeptide(L)'
;DQRIFAFEHRTLSQSPAENALELARRLPADSEVHLVSHSRGGLVGELLTRGRFGTGQPAFSDSDLELFAGSSRRRDRDAMKELGQVLEEKTLRIERFVRVACPARGTLLASKRLDRYLSLMLNALGLVVGSRLNPAYQFLKALLIGLVKKRADPSELPGLEAMMPSSPMIKLLNQPQGPSDTDLTVIAGDLEGSGVLGRLKVFATDLFFRRDHDLVVDSASMFGGVQRSSGRARYFFEKGSNTNHFNYFANASTAGRLVKALETERRQVEGFDPLEVGQAPEGVRGIAAKGVVEPGRLEELERDRPVVVLLPGIMGSRLKVDDNIVWCDLSDLLKGRFTELSLENGDRVQPAGLLERGYQDLARFLAASHEVVPFAFDWRLSIDEAARRLARTLEDLLGRTEQPVRLLAHSLGGLVARRLRTGHTDLWQRLKARPGFRLVMLGTPN
;
A
#
# COMPACT_ATOMS: atom_id res chain seq x y z
N ASP A 1 -7.35 29.37 -25.85
CA ASP A 1 -7.49 27.92 -26.08
C ASP A 1 -6.30 27.23 -26.80
N GLN A 2 -5.04 27.64 -26.61
CA GLN A 2 -3.89 27.10 -27.40
C GLN A 2 -2.64 26.69 -26.59
N ARG A 3 -2.77 26.34 -25.31
CA ARG A 3 -1.60 25.99 -24.46
C ARG A 3 -1.80 24.68 -23.68
N ILE A 4 -2.36 23.66 -24.34
CA ILE A 4 -2.43 22.31 -23.80
C ILE A 4 -1.47 21.44 -24.61
N PHE A 5 -0.47 20.87 -23.94
CA PHE A 5 0.52 20.02 -24.56
C PHE A 5 0.40 18.61 -23.99
N ALA A 6 0.43 17.61 -24.86
CA ALA A 6 0.52 16.21 -24.47
C ALA A 6 1.98 15.75 -24.56
N PHE A 7 2.46 15.09 -23.51
CA PHE A 7 3.79 14.49 -23.49
C PHE A 7 3.67 12.97 -23.57
N GLU A 8 4.01 12.41 -24.72
CA GLU A 8 4.16 10.97 -24.88
C GLU A 8 5.51 10.51 -24.33
N HIS A 9 5.50 9.47 -23.48
CA HIS A 9 6.71 8.93 -22.88
C HIS A 9 6.65 7.42 -22.70
N ARG A 10 7.80 6.75 -22.77
CA ARG A 10 7.83 5.28 -22.69
C ARG A 10 7.60 4.81 -21.26
N THR A 11 6.51 4.08 -21.08
CA THR A 11 5.98 3.78 -19.75
C THR A 11 6.67 2.63 -19.03
N LEU A 12 7.12 1.63 -19.79
CA LEU A 12 7.66 0.38 -19.24
C LEU A 12 9.17 0.28 -19.38
N SER A 13 9.69 0.75 -20.53
CA SER A 13 11.10 0.59 -20.92
C SER A 13 12.02 1.73 -20.49
N GLN A 14 11.46 2.83 -19.97
CA GLN A 14 12.21 3.97 -19.42
C GLN A 14 11.76 4.22 -17.99
N SER A 15 12.69 4.68 -17.15
CA SER A 15 12.37 5.08 -15.79
C SER A 15 11.65 6.44 -15.75
N PRO A 16 10.98 6.77 -14.64
CA PRO A 16 10.45 8.11 -14.43
C PRO A 16 11.53 9.20 -14.49
N ALA A 17 12.78 8.91 -14.11
CA ALA A 17 13.88 9.86 -14.19
C ALA A 17 14.23 10.21 -15.63
N GLU A 18 14.35 9.21 -16.51
CA GLU A 18 14.57 9.42 -17.94
C GLU A 18 13.41 10.22 -18.57
N ASN A 19 12.15 9.89 -18.23
CA ASN A 19 11.00 10.61 -18.75
C ASN A 19 10.91 12.07 -18.25
N ALA A 20 11.26 12.32 -16.99
CA ALA A 20 11.26 13.66 -16.41
C ALA A 20 12.35 14.52 -17.07
N LEU A 21 13.55 13.96 -17.28
CA LEU A 21 14.63 14.63 -18.00
C LEU A 21 14.22 14.98 -19.43
N GLU A 22 13.60 14.04 -20.15
CA GLU A 22 13.11 14.27 -21.51
C GLU A 22 12.10 15.41 -21.57
N LEU A 23 11.15 15.46 -20.62
CA LEU A 23 10.17 16.54 -20.53
C LEU A 23 10.84 17.88 -20.18
N ALA A 24 11.70 17.92 -19.16
CA ALA A 24 12.40 19.14 -18.74
C ALA A 24 13.25 19.73 -19.87
N ARG A 25 13.90 18.90 -20.69
CA ARG A 25 14.66 19.34 -21.87
C ARG A 25 13.77 19.97 -22.96
N ARG A 26 12.51 19.56 -23.09
CA ARG A 26 11.56 20.11 -24.07
C ARG A 26 10.88 21.39 -23.62
N LEU A 27 10.74 21.60 -22.31
CA LEU A 27 10.15 22.81 -21.77
C LEU A 27 11.08 24.03 -21.98
N PRO A 28 10.57 25.21 -22.36
CA PRO A 28 11.39 26.42 -22.45
C PRO A 28 11.91 26.84 -21.06
N ALA A 29 13.02 27.59 -21.02
CA ALA A 29 13.49 28.21 -19.78
C ALA A 29 12.46 29.22 -19.23
N ASP A 30 12.55 29.52 -17.93
CA ASP A 30 11.70 30.47 -17.19
C ASP A 30 10.18 30.23 -17.35
N SER A 31 9.80 28.99 -17.65
CA SER A 31 8.41 28.62 -17.89
C SER A 31 7.67 28.29 -16.60
N GLU A 32 6.48 28.87 -16.45
CA GLU A 32 5.47 28.39 -15.51
C GLU A 32 4.64 27.28 -16.17
N VAL A 33 4.63 26.10 -15.55
CA VAL A 33 3.95 24.91 -16.08
C VAL A 33 2.90 24.45 -15.09
N HIS A 34 1.67 24.25 -15.58
CA HIS A 34 0.63 23.53 -14.85
C HIS A 34 0.59 22.10 -15.39
N LEU A 35 0.82 21.13 -14.52
CA LEU A 35 1.00 19.75 -14.90
C LEU A 35 -0.23 18.93 -14.54
N VAL A 36 -0.73 18.15 -15.49
CA VAL A 36 -1.68 17.08 -15.25
C VAL A 36 -0.98 15.76 -15.52
N SER A 37 -1.13 14.81 -14.61
CA SER A 37 -0.56 13.47 -14.78
C SER A 37 -1.56 12.38 -14.42
N HIS A 38 -1.34 11.21 -15.01
CA HIS A 38 -2.11 10.02 -14.73
C HIS A 38 -1.20 8.85 -14.41
N SER A 39 -1.57 8.03 -13.42
CA SER A 39 -0.88 6.78 -13.11
C SER A 39 0.62 7.01 -12.84
N ARG A 40 1.50 6.18 -13.40
CA ARG A 40 2.96 6.31 -13.30
C ARG A 40 3.51 7.66 -13.77
N GLY A 41 2.79 8.38 -14.65
CA GLY A 41 3.15 9.74 -15.03
C GLY A 41 3.17 10.70 -13.84
N GLY A 42 2.46 10.39 -12.76
CA GLY A 42 2.56 11.14 -11.52
C GLY A 42 3.95 11.09 -10.87
N LEU A 43 4.68 9.98 -11.01
CA LEU A 43 6.07 9.88 -10.54
C LEU A 43 7.01 10.79 -11.35
N VAL A 44 6.74 10.93 -12.66
CA VAL A 44 7.47 11.87 -13.53
C VAL A 44 7.23 13.30 -13.07
N GLY A 45 5.97 13.65 -12.79
CA GLY A 45 5.61 14.97 -12.28
C GLY A 45 6.24 15.28 -10.92
N GLU A 46 6.23 14.33 -9.98
CA GLU A 46 6.89 14.52 -8.68
C GLU A 46 8.38 14.85 -8.81
N LEU A 47 9.10 14.21 -9.74
CA LEU A 47 10.52 14.52 -9.99
C LEU A 47 10.71 15.95 -10.52
N LEU A 48 9.81 16.47 -11.35
CA LEU A 48 9.88 17.85 -11.81
C LEU A 48 9.65 18.85 -10.67
N THR A 49 8.85 18.50 -9.66
CA THR A 49 8.59 19.37 -8.49
C THR A 49 9.77 19.48 -7.52
N ARG A 50 10.87 18.74 -7.77
CA ARG A 50 12.08 18.75 -6.94
C ARG A 50 12.99 19.95 -7.19
N GLY A 51 12.77 20.71 -8.27
CA GLY A 51 13.54 21.93 -8.53
C GLY A 51 13.42 22.93 -7.37
N ARG A 52 14.56 23.42 -6.85
CA ARG A 52 14.62 24.36 -5.71
C ARG A 52 15.14 25.73 -6.14
N PHE A 53 14.38 26.41 -6.99
CA PHE A 53 14.74 27.70 -7.58
C PHE A 53 15.11 28.75 -6.52
N GLY A 54 16.23 29.43 -6.75
CA GLY A 54 16.68 30.55 -5.90
C GLY A 54 17.21 30.16 -4.52
N THR A 55 17.26 28.87 -4.17
CA THR A 55 17.77 28.40 -2.88
C THR A 55 19.26 28.03 -2.89
N GLY A 56 19.85 27.85 -4.08
CA GLY A 56 21.21 27.33 -4.25
C GLY A 56 21.38 25.86 -3.83
N GLN A 57 20.30 25.15 -3.52
CA GLN A 57 20.34 23.72 -3.19
C GLN A 57 20.01 22.87 -4.43
N PRO A 58 20.74 21.75 -4.64
CA PRO A 58 20.45 20.86 -5.76
C PRO A 58 19.07 20.20 -5.61
N ALA A 59 18.42 19.90 -6.73
CA ALA A 59 17.13 19.21 -6.75
C ALA A 59 17.20 17.78 -6.16
N PHE A 60 18.38 17.15 -6.23
CA PHE A 60 18.66 15.82 -5.71
C PHE A 60 19.98 15.87 -4.93
N SER A 61 19.97 15.40 -3.68
CA SER A 61 21.19 15.31 -2.86
C SER A 61 22.07 14.13 -3.26
N ASP A 62 23.31 14.07 -2.77
CA ASP A 62 24.14 12.88 -2.94
C ASP A 62 23.50 11.63 -2.33
N SER A 63 22.83 11.76 -1.17
CA SER A 63 22.08 10.68 -0.55
C SER A 63 20.88 10.20 -1.39
N ASP A 64 20.23 11.10 -2.14
CA ASP A 64 19.18 10.73 -3.09
C ASP A 64 19.76 9.87 -4.21
N LEU A 65 20.94 10.23 -4.72
CA LEU A 65 21.63 9.54 -5.81
C LEU A 65 22.24 8.20 -5.39
N GLU A 66 22.63 8.05 -4.11
CA GLU A 66 23.12 6.81 -3.53
C GLU A 66 22.08 5.69 -3.53
N LEU A 67 20.78 6.02 -3.48
CA LEU A 67 19.69 5.04 -3.62
C LEU A 67 19.76 4.27 -4.95
N PHE A 68 20.45 4.84 -5.94
CA PHE A 68 20.63 4.31 -7.31
C PHE A 68 22.08 3.89 -7.59
N ALA A 69 22.91 3.66 -6.57
CA ALA A 69 24.34 3.34 -6.75
C ALA A 69 24.62 2.02 -7.51
N GLY A 70 23.68 1.07 -7.52
CA GLY A 70 23.83 -0.23 -8.20
C GLY A 70 24.02 -0.09 -9.71
N SER A 71 24.85 -0.97 -10.31
CA SER A 71 25.18 -0.93 -11.74
C SER A 71 23.97 -0.98 -12.67
N SER A 72 22.92 -1.72 -12.29
CA SER A 72 21.65 -1.81 -13.03
C SER A 72 20.83 -0.52 -13.06
N ARG A 73 21.16 0.45 -12.20
CA ARG A 73 20.44 1.73 -12.04
C ARG A 73 21.27 2.95 -12.42
N ARG A 74 22.42 2.74 -13.08
CA ARG A 74 23.30 3.81 -13.58
C ARG A 74 22.52 4.83 -14.43
N ARG A 75 21.67 4.35 -15.34
CA ARG A 75 20.84 5.21 -16.20
C ARG A 75 19.94 6.15 -15.40
N ASP A 76 19.27 5.64 -14.36
CA ASP A 76 18.39 6.44 -13.51
C ASP A 76 19.17 7.50 -12.74
N ARG A 77 20.30 7.11 -12.15
CA ARG A 77 21.18 8.03 -11.41
C ARG A 77 21.71 9.14 -12.32
N ASP A 78 22.18 8.78 -13.51
CA ASP A 78 22.75 9.74 -14.45
C ASP A 78 21.65 10.67 -14.99
N ALA A 79 20.45 10.15 -15.27
CA ALA A 79 19.29 10.95 -15.65
C ALA A 79 18.82 11.89 -14.53
N MET A 80 18.86 11.47 -13.26
CA MET A 80 18.52 12.34 -12.12
C MET A 80 19.53 13.46 -11.93
N LYS A 81 20.84 13.17 -12.06
CA LYS A 81 21.89 14.20 -12.00
C LYS A 81 21.65 15.28 -13.05
N GLU A 82 21.43 14.84 -14.29
CA GLU A 82 21.20 15.77 -15.39
C GLU A 82 19.84 16.49 -15.25
N LEU A 83 18.80 15.82 -14.79
CA LEU A 83 17.52 16.45 -14.52
C LEU A 83 17.67 17.59 -13.49
N GLY A 84 18.45 17.37 -12.43
CA GLY A 84 18.72 18.42 -11.44
C GLY A 84 19.35 19.67 -12.08
N GLN A 85 20.33 19.47 -12.96
CA GLN A 85 20.98 20.56 -13.71
C GLN A 85 19.99 21.27 -14.63
N VAL A 86 19.24 20.53 -15.44
CA VAL A 86 18.25 21.10 -16.38
C VAL A 86 17.16 21.86 -15.64
N LEU A 87 16.67 21.34 -14.51
CA LEU A 87 15.69 22.05 -13.70
C LEU A 87 16.26 23.39 -13.26
N GLU A 88 17.44 23.40 -12.63
CA GLU A 88 18.10 24.62 -12.13
C GLU A 88 18.40 25.63 -13.25
N GLU A 89 19.05 25.21 -14.33
CA GLU A 89 19.42 26.05 -15.48
C GLU A 89 18.22 26.72 -16.15
N LYS A 90 17.11 25.99 -16.26
CA LYS A 90 15.90 26.46 -16.95
C LYS A 90 14.88 27.10 -16.02
N THR A 91 15.16 27.20 -14.72
CA THR A 91 14.26 27.89 -13.77
C THR A 91 12.79 27.41 -13.86
N LEU A 92 12.58 26.12 -14.15
CA LEU A 92 11.26 25.54 -14.49
C LEU A 92 10.28 25.48 -13.31
N ARG A 93 9.32 26.40 -13.24
CA ARG A 93 8.33 26.41 -12.15
C ARG A 93 7.13 25.52 -12.45
N ILE A 94 7.00 24.40 -11.72
CA ILE A 94 5.73 23.67 -11.65
C ILE A 94 4.83 24.36 -10.63
N GLU A 95 3.89 25.19 -11.10
CA GLU A 95 3.04 25.98 -10.20
C GLU A 95 1.89 25.13 -9.64
N ARG A 96 1.17 24.45 -10.53
CA ARG A 96 0.05 23.56 -10.18
C ARG A 96 0.31 22.17 -10.70
N PHE A 97 0.05 21.17 -9.87
CA PHE A 97 0.19 19.77 -10.24
C PHE A 97 -1.07 18.99 -9.86
N VAL A 98 -1.86 18.60 -10.86
CA VAL A 98 -2.99 17.68 -10.68
C VAL A 98 -2.52 16.26 -10.96
N ARG A 99 -2.47 15.44 -9.92
CA ARG A 99 -1.96 14.08 -9.97
C ARG A 99 -3.10 13.08 -9.79
N VAL A 100 -3.42 12.36 -10.87
CA VAL A 100 -4.55 11.43 -10.93
C VAL A 100 -4.06 10.00 -10.82
N ALA A 101 -4.59 9.22 -9.88
CA ALA A 101 -4.36 7.78 -9.76
C ALA A 101 -2.87 7.34 -9.73
N CYS A 102 -1.97 8.17 -9.22
CA CYS A 102 -0.54 7.88 -9.22
C CYS A 102 -0.18 6.83 -8.15
N PRO A 103 0.64 5.81 -8.44
CA PRO A 103 1.15 4.88 -7.42
C PRO A 103 2.28 5.52 -6.61
N ALA A 104 2.02 6.63 -5.92
CA ALA A 104 3.05 7.46 -5.28
C ALA A 104 3.74 6.78 -4.09
N ARG A 105 3.12 5.76 -3.47
CA ARG A 105 3.75 4.84 -2.49
C ARG A 105 4.04 3.46 -3.08
N GLY A 106 3.96 3.34 -4.40
CA GLY A 106 4.03 2.10 -5.15
C GLY A 106 2.75 1.25 -5.08
N THR A 107 2.62 0.28 -5.97
CA THR A 107 1.50 -0.68 -5.99
C THR A 107 2.01 -2.09 -5.71
N LEU A 108 1.39 -2.78 -4.75
CA LEU A 108 1.82 -4.14 -4.37
C LEU A 108 1.63 -5.15 -5.50
N LEU A 109 0.72 -4.87 -6.43
CA LEU A 109 0.49 -5.67 -7.60
C LEU A 109 1.77 -5.80 -8.47
N ALA A 110 2.58 -4.74 -8.57
CA ALA A 110 3.84 -4.78 -9.34
C ALA A 110 4.92 -5.67 -8.69
N SER A 111 4.88 -5.89 -7.37
CA SER A 111 6.02 -6.41 -6.59
C SER A 111 6.13 -7.94 -6.46
N LYS A 112 5.03 -8.69 -6.35
CA LYS A 112 5.08 -10.13 -5.99
C LYS A 112 4.46 -11.07 -7.02
N ARG A 113 3.65 -10.55 -7.94
CA ARG A 113 2.97 -11.33 -9.00
C ARG A 113 2.69 -10.45 -10.21
N LEU A 114 3.75 -10.11 -10.95
CA LEU A 114 3.67 -9.32 -12.17
C LEU A 114 2.67 -9.91 -13.18
N ASP A 115 2.61 -11.25 -13.26
CA ASP A 115 1.60 -11.99 -14.02
C ASP A 115 0.17 -11.65 -13.60
N ARG A 116 -0.10 -11.51 -12.30
CA ARG A 116 -1.41 -11.08 -11.80
C ARG A 116 -1.67 -9.60 -12.04
N TYR A 117 -0.69 -8.71 -11.85
CA TYR A 117 -0.85 -7.29 -12.17
C TYR A 117 -1.18 -7.07 -13.64
N LEU A 118 -0.44 -7.71 -14.54
CA LEU A 118 -0.69 -7.63 -15.98
C LEU A 118 -2.03 -8.26 -16.34
N SER A 119 -2.43 -9.35 -15.68
CA SER A 119 -3.76 -9.94 -15.85
C SER A 119 -4.87 -9.00 -15.36
N LEU A 120 -4.67 -8.27 -14.26
CA LEU A 120 -5.61 -7.28 -13.75
C LEU A 120 -5.70 -6.07 -14.67
N MET A 121 -4.58 -5.53 -15.16
CA MET A 121 -4.56 -4.48 -16.18
C MET A 121 -5.35 -4.91 -17.41
N LEU A 122 -5.09 -6.13 -17.90
CA LEU A 122 -5.79 -6.68 -19.07
C LEU A 122 -7.27 -6.84 -18.79
N ASN A 123 -7.66 -7.44 -17.66
CA ASN A 123 -9.06 -7.61 -17.33
C ASN A 123 -9.80 -6.28 -17.20
N ALA A 124 -9.18 -5.28 -16.55
CA ALA A 124 -9.74 -3.95 -16.41
C ALA A 124 -9.87 -3.23 -17.76
N LEU A 125 -8.86 -3.32 -18.63
CA LEU A 125 -8.96 -2.80 -19.99
C LEU A 125 -10.05 -3.50 -20.79
N GLY A 126 -10.22 -4.81 -20.61
CA GLY A 126 -11.29 -5.58 -21.25
C GLY A 126 -12.70 -5.13 -20.85
N LEU A 127 -12.88 -4.56 -19.65
CA LEU A 127 -14.15 -3.96 -19.21
C LEU A 127 -14.41 -2.62 -19.90
N VAL A 128 -13.37 -1.86 -20.22
CA VAL A 128 -13.47 -0.51 -20.83
C VAL A 128 -13.66 -0.58 -22.34
N VAL A 129 -12.90 -1.45 -23.01
CA VAL A 129 -12.92 -1.59 -24.48
C VAL A 129 -14.13 -2.41 -24.97
N GLY A 130 -14.94 -2.94 -24.04
CA GLY A 130 -16.21 -3.62 -24.31
C GLY A 130 -16.09 -5.03 -24.92
N SER A 131 -14.93 -5.39 -25.50
CA SER A 131 -14.71 -6.72 -26.06
C SER A 131 -13.26 -7.19 -25.97
N ARG A 132 -13.05 -8.40 -25.43
CA ARG A 132 -11.76 -9.11 -25.46
C ARG A 132 -11.35 -9.55 -26.86
N LEU A 133 -12.23 -9.44 -27.86
CA LEU A 133 -11.92 -9.73 -29.27
C LEU A 133 -11.38 -8.50 -30.01
N ASN A 134 -11.29 -7.33 -29.37
CA ASN A 134 -10.75 -6.13 -29.99
C ASN A 134 -9.25 -6.33 -30.37
N PRO A 135 -8.84 -6.00 -31.61
CA PRO A 135 -7.44 -6.11 -32.04
C PRO A 135 -6.43 -5.39 -31.13
N ALA A 136 -6.78 -4.20 -30.60
CA ALA A 136 -5.93 -3.46 -29.68
C ALA A 136 -5.76 -4.18 -28.33
N TYR A 137 -6.83 -4.83 -27.84
CA TYR A 137 -6.76 -5.67 -26.64
C TYR A 137 -5.85 -6.88 -26.86
N GLN A 138 -5.96 -7.54 -28.02
CA GLN A 138 -5.14 -8.72 -28.34
C GLN A 138 -3.66 -8.38 -28.52
N PHE A 139 -3.36 -7.26 -29.19
CA PHE A 139 -2.01 -6.74 -29.30
C PHE A 139 -1.39 -6.43 -27.93
N LEU A 140 -2.11 -5.68 -27.08
CA LEU A 140 -1.63 -5.36 -25.74
C LEU A 140 -1.46 -6.62 -24.87
N LYS A 141 -2.40 -7.58 -24.97
CA LYS A 141 -2.28 -8.88 -24.28
C LYS A 141 -1.02 -9.62 -24.72
N ALA A 142 -0.73 -9.68 -26.01
CA ALA A 142 0.48 -10.33 -26.51
C ALA A 142 1.76 -9.63 -26.02
N LEU A 143 1.79 -8.29 -26.05
CA LEU A 143 2.89 -7.48 -25.52
C LEU A 143 3.12 -7.75 -24.02
N LEU A 144 2.06 -7.69 -23.21
CA LEU A 144 2.14 -7.90 -21.76
C LEU A 144 2.53 -9.35 -21.40
N ILE A 145 2.05 -10.36 -22.13
CA ILE A 145 2.49 -11.75 -21.95
C ILE A 145 3.97 -11.92 -22.31
N GLY A 146 4.45 -11.26 -23.37
CA GLY A 146 5.88 -11.22 -23.72
C GLY A 146 6.74 -10.64 -22.60
N LEU A 147 6.24 -9.58 -21.95
CA LEU A 147 6.88 -8.90 -20.82
C LEU A 147 6.91 -9.76 -19.54
N VAL A 148 5.92 -10.64 -19.31
CA VAL A 148 5.93 -11.59 -18.17
C VAL A 148 7.13 -12.55 -18.23
N LYS A 149 7.67 -12.84 -19.42
CA LYS A 149 8.82 -13.74 -19.55
C LYS A 149 10.16 -13.07 -19.19
N LYS A 150 10.22 -11.73 -19.22
CA LYS A 150 11.37 -10.90 -18.84
C LYS A 150 11.31 -10.47 -17.36
N ARG A 151 10.68 -11.31 -16.54
CA ARG A 151 10.30 -11.10 -15.12
C ARG A 151 11.43 -10.46 -14.30
N ALA A 152 11.16 -9.24 -13.82
CA ALA A 152 11.81 -8.60 -12.67
C ALA A 152 13.31 -8.26 -12.78
N ASP A 153 13.85 -8.06 -13.98
CA ASP A 153 15.13 -7.38 -14.13
C ASP A 153 14.91 -5.84 -14.21
N PRO A 154 15.37 -5.05 -13.22
CA PRO A 154 15.28 -3.59 -13.25
C PRO A 154 15.95 -2.97 -14.48
N SER A 155 16.93 -3.66 -15.07
CA SER A 155 17.63 -3.19 -16.27
C SER A 155 16.80 -3.36 -17.55
N GLU A 156 15.79 -4.23 -17.54
CA GLU A 156 14.92 -4.53 -18.68
C GLU A 156 13.60 -3.73 -18.63
N LEU A 157 12.99 -3.57 -17.44
CA LEU A 157 11.71 -2.84 -17.26
C LEU A 157 11.75 -1.81 -16.12
N PRO A 158 12.60 -0.77 -16.24
CA PRO A 158 12.79 0.22 -15.18
C PRO A 158 11.52 1.02 -14.85
N GLY A 159 10.64 1.27 -15.83
CA GLY A 159 9.39 2.00 -15.60
C GLY A 159 8.38 1.24 -14.74
N LEU A 160 8.39 -0.10 -14.82
CA LEU A 160 7.59 -0.97 -13.97
C LEU A 160 8.18 -1.10 -12.56
N GLU A 161 9.51 -1.29 -12.47
CA GLU A 161 10.23 -1.38 -11.20
C GLU A 161 9.99 -0.13 -10.35
N ALA A 162 10.01 1.05 -10.98
CA ALA A 162 9.78 2.32 -10.31
C ALA A 162 8.45 2.40 -9.55
N MET A 163 7.43 1.63 -9.95
CA MET A 163 6.12 1.57 -9.28
C MET A 163 6.05 0.54 -8.14
N MET A 164 7.11 -0.23 -7.87
CA MET A 164 7.13 -1.17 -6.76
C MET A 164 7.34 -0.41 -5.44
N PRO A 165 6.61 -0.74 -4.34
CA PRO A 165 6.77 -0.04 -3.05
C PRO A 165 8.20 -0.07 -2.47
N SER A 166 8.99 -1.07 -2.85
CA SER A 166 10.38 -1.22 -2.41
C SER A 166 11.41 -0.51 -3.31
N SER A 167 10.99 0.10 -4.42
CA SER A 167 11.89 0.70 -5.40
C SER A 167 12.61 1.92 -4.81
N PRO A 168 13.85 2.21 -5.24
CA PRO A 168 14.53 3.45 -4.90
C PRO A 168 13.72 4.70 -5.25
N MET A 169 12.98 4.66 -6.37
CA MET A 169 12.13 5.76 -6.81
C MET A 169 11.04 6.07 -5.77
N ILE A 170 10.30 5.07 -5.30
CA ILE A 170 9.27 5.29 -4.26
C ILE A 170 9.92 5.76 -2.96
N LYS A 171 11.08 5.22 -2.59
CA LYS A 171 11.82 5.67 -1.39
C LYS A 171 12.24 7.12 -1.50
N LEU A 172 12.81 7.53 -2.64
CA LEU A 172 13.22 8.91 -2.92
C LEU A 172 12.06 9.88 -2.73
N LEU A 173 10.94 9.59 -3.38
CA LEU A 173 9.80 10.51 -3.41
C LEU A 173 9.09 10.62 -2.05
N ASN A 174 9.21 9.64 -1.16
CA ASN A 174 8.53 9.63 0.15
C ASN A 174 9.47 9.88 1.34
N GLN A 175 10.71 10.31 1.10
CA GLN A 175 11.61 10.73 2.17
C GLN A 175 11.27 12.14 2.65
N PRO A 176 11.39 12.43 3.97
CA PRO A 176 11.26 13.77 4.51
C PRO A 176 12.44 14.62 4.01
N GLN A 177 12.23 15.26 2.87
CA GLN A 177 13.14 16.22 2.28
C GLN A 177 12.49 17.60 2.36
N GLY A 178 13.28 18.66 2.30
CA GLY A 178 12.74 20.03 2.25
C GLY A 178 11.55 20.16 1.27
N PRO A 179 10.44 20.76 1.71
CA PRO A 179 9.16 20.70 1.02
C PRO A 179 9.21 21.39 -0.35
N SER A 180 8.42 20.91 -1.30
CA SER A 180 8.15 21.61 -2.56
C SER A 180 7.04 22.64 -2.37
N ASP A 181 7.20 23.81 -2.98
CA ASP A 181 6.17 24.87 -3.01
C ASP A 181 5.13 24.70 -4.12
N THR A 182 5.25 23.64 -4.94
CA THR A 182 4.27 23.28 -5.97
C THR A 182 2.90 23.03 -5.34
N ASP A 183 1.84 23.64 -5.90
CA ASP A 183 0.47 23.39 -5.46
C ASP A 183 -0.05 22.04 -5.98
N LEU A 184 -0.12 21.04 -5.10
CA LEU A 184 -0.51 19.67 -5.43
C LEU A 184 -2.00 19.43 -5.19
N THR A 185 -2.69 18.94 -6.22
CA THR A 185 -4.02 18.35 -6.08
C THR A 185 -3.98 16.87 -6.46
N VAL A 186 -4.37 15.99 -5.54
CA VAL A 186 -4.50 14.55 -5.78
C VAL A 186 -5.93 14.21 -6.13
N ILE A 187 -6.16 13.55 -7.26
CA ILE A 187 -7.45 12.91 -7.58
C ILE A 187 -7.25 11.41 -7.45
N ALA A 188 -7.92 10.84 -6.46
CA ALA A 188 -7.87 9.43 -6.12
C ALA A 188 -9.28 8.82 -6.19
N GLY A 189 -9.36 7.51 -6.26
CA GLY A 189 -10.65 6.84 -6.32
C GLY A 189 -10.62 5.37 -5.95
N ASP A 190 -11.81 4.83 -5.77
CA ASP A 190 -12.07 3.46 -5.34
C ASP A 190 -13.28 2.89 -6.09
N LEU A 191 -13.12 1.70 -6.65
CA LEU A 191 -14.18 1.00 -7.36
C LEU A 191 -15.09 0.27 -6.37
N GLU A 192 -16.32 0.75 -6.19
CA GLU A 192 -17.34 0.05 -5.40
C GLU A 192 -18.25 -0.81 -6.30
N GLY A 193 -18.27 -2.13 -6.08
CA GLY A 193 -19.11 -3.05 -6.85
C GLY A 193 -20.61 -2.77 -6.70
N SER A 194 -21.35 -2.72 -7.81
CA SER A 194 -22.80 -2.56 -7.83
C SER A 194 -23.52 -3.88 -7.46
N GLY A 195 -24.32 -3.86 -6.39
CA GLY A 195 -25.34 -4.87 -6.11
C GLY A 195 -24.94 -6.08 -5.23
N VAL A 196 -25.95 -6.64 -4.56
CA VAL A 196 -25.85 -7.72 -3.55
C VAL A 196 -25.31 -9.04 -4.12
N LEU A 197 -25.56 -9.35 -5.40
CA LEU A 197 -25.00 -10.54 -6.06
C LEU A 197 -23.53 -10.39 -6.50
N GLY A 198 -23.07 -9.15 -6.77
CA GLY A 198 -21.65 -8.86 -7.04
C GLY A 198 -20.78 -9.05 -5.80
N ARG A 199 -21.30 -8.62 -4.64
CA ARG A 199 -20.66 -8.75 -3.32
C ARG A 199 -20.35 -10.20 -2.92
N LEU A 200 -21.14 -11.19 -3.35
CA LEU A 200 -20.93 -12.59 -2.98
C LEU A 200 -19.78 -13.27 -3.75
N LYS A 201 -19.59 -12.93 -5.04
CA LYS A 201 -18.44 -13.40 -5.85
C LYS A 201 -17.15 -12.71 -5.45
N VAL A 202 -17.26 -11.43 -5.08
CA VAL A 202 -16.17 -10.59 -4.57
C VAL A 202 -15.65 -11.13 -3.22
N PHE A 203 -16.54 -11.62 -2.34
CA PHE A 203 -16.19 -12.16 -1.02
C PHE A 203 -15.17 -13.32 -1.02
N ALA A 204 -15.14 -14.15 -2.06
CA ALA A 204 -14.26 -15.31 -2.14
C ALA A 204 -12.83 -14.96 -2.59
N THR A 205 -12.65 -13.88 -3.34
CA THR A 205 -11.34 -13.34 -3.75
C THR A 205 -10.83 -12.25 -2.80
N ASP A 206 -11.73 -11.57 -2.09
CA ASP A 206 -11.44 -10.37 -1.30
C ASP A 206 -10.88 -10.60 0.11
N LEU A 207 -10.84 -11.83 0.60
CA LEU A 207 -10.23 -12.08 1.92
C LEU A 207 -8.74 -11.70 1.96
N PHE A 208 -8.09 -11.53 0.81
CA PHE A 208 -6.72 -11.00 0.65
C PHE A 208 -6.66 -9.53 0.13
N PHE A 209 -7.79 -8.93 -0.25
CA PHE A 209 -7.89 -7.64 -0.97
C PHE A 209 -8.87 -6.64 -0.30
N ARG A 210 -8.92 -6.56 1.03
CA ARG A 210 -9.69 -5.51 1.76
C ARG A 210 -9.13 -4.08 1.61
N ARG A 211 -8.61 -3.71 0.43
CA ARG A 211 -8.04 -2.40 0.16
C ARG A 211 -8.86 -1.70 -0.91
N ASP A 212 -9.13 -0.44 -0.65
CA ASP A 212 -9.72 0.46 -1.63
C ASP A 212 -8.73 0.54 -2.82
N HIS A 213 -9.22 0.38 -4.05
CA HIS A 213 -8.39 0.44 -5.25
C HIS A 213 -9.19 0.78 -6.50
N ASP A 214 -8.52 1.32 -7.51
CA ASP A 214 -9.14 1.67 -8.80
C ASP A 214 -8.97 0.60 -9.89
N LEU A 215 -8.72 -0.67 -9.50
CA LEU A 215 -8.30 -1.84 -10.30
C LEU A 215 -6.78 -1.94 -10.55
N VAL A 216 -6.03 -0.85 -10.41
CA VAL A 216 -4.61 -0.78 -10.83
C VAL A 216 -3.69 -0.34 -9.70
N VAL A 217 -4.15 0.64 -8.93
CA VAL A 217 -3.41 1.26 -7.84
C VAL A 217 -4.24 1.15 -6.56
N ASP A 218 -3.59 0.71 -5.48
CA ASP A 218 -4.16 0.77 -4.14
C ASP A 218 -4.46 2.25 -3.80
N SER A 219 -5.69 2.61 -3.43
CA SER A 219 -6.10 4.02 -3.27
C SER A 219 -5.23 4.77 -2.27
N ALA A 220 -4.83 4.15 -1.16
CA ALA A 220 -3.91 4.78 -0.19
C ALA A 220 -2.52 5.11 -0.76
N SER A 221 -2.08 4.41 -1.81
CA SER A 221 -0.82 4.71 -2.49
C SER A 221 -0.85 6.05 -3.23
N MET A 222 -2.04 6.52 -3.62
CA MET A 222 -2.23 7.75 -4.38
C MET A 222 -1.91 9.02 -3.61
N PHE A 223 -1.84 8.94 -2.29
CA PHE A 223 -1.63 10.07 -1.38
C PHE A 223 -0.16 10.27 -0.97
N GLY A 224 0.77 9.45 -1.46
CA GLY A 224 2.21 9.60 -1.17
C GLY A 224 2.93 10.64 -2.03
N GLY A 225 4.25 10.54 -2.13
CA GLY A 225 5.08 11.42 -2.97
C GLY A 225 5.71 12.58 -2.18
N VAL A 226 6.28 13.54 -2.90
CA VAL A 226 7.15 14.56 -2.30
C VAL A 226 6.35 15.43 -1.34
N GLN A 227 6.93 15.72 -0.17
CA GLN A 227 6.29 16.59 0.81
C GLN A 227 6.06 17.99 0.24
N ARG A 228 4.90 18.58 0.51
CA ARG A 228 4.58 19.97 0.15
C ARG A 228 4.66 20.89 1.35
N SER A 229 4.89 22.17 1.09
CA SER A 229 4.80 23.21 2.11
C SER A 229 3.37 23.27 2.67
N SER A 230 3.22 23.70 3.93
CA SER A 230 1.92 23.71 4.60
C SER A 230 0.84 24.42 3.75
N GLY A 231 -0.31 23.77 3.58
CA GLY A 231 -1.44 24.28 2.79
C GLY A 231 -1.28 24.23 1.25
N ARG A 232 -0.22 23.59 0.72
CA ARG A 232 0.03 23.41 -0.71
C ARG A 232 -0.34 22.02 -1.24
N ALA A 233 -1.05 21.21 -0.45
CA ALA A 233 -1.51 19.89 -0.86
C ALA A 233 -2.97 19.67 -0.47
N ARG A 234 -3.75 19.15 -1.42
CA ARG A 234 -5.17 18.82 -1.25
C ARG A 234 -5.54 17.59 -2.05
N TYR A 235 -6.68 16.98 -1.74
CA TYR A 235 -7.15 15.81 -2.45
C TYR A 235 -8.67 15.79 -2.68
N PHE A 236 -9.07 15.04 -3.69
CA PHE A 236 -10.45 14.63 -3.93
C PHE A 236 -10.46 13.10 -4.08
N PHE A 237 -11.31 12.43 -3.30
CA PHE A 237 -11.45 10.99 -3.31
C PHE A 237 -12.86 10.59 -3.73
N GLU A 238 -12.97 9.89 -4.86
CA GLU A 238 -14.25 9.44 -5.39
C GLU A 238 -14.46 7.95 -5.15
N LYS A 239 -15.64 7.58 -4.63
CA LYS A 239 -16.09 6.19 -4.58
C LYS A 239 -17.26 6.00 -5.52
N GLY A 240 -17.21 4.95 -6.33
CA GLY A 240 -18.34 4.64 -7.22
C GLY A 240 -18.12 3.42 -8.09
N SER A 241 -19.23 2.87 -8.60
CA SER A 241 -19.19 1.72 -9.52
C SER A 241 -18.58 2.03 -10.88
N ASN A 242 -18.42 3.31 -11.18
CA ASN A 242 -17.74 3.79 -12.37
C ASN A 242 -16.47 4.56 -12.02
N THR A 243 -15.87 4.39 -10.83
CA THR A 243 -14.60 5.05 -10.49
C THR A 243 -13.47 4.04 -10.57
N ASN A 244 -12.74 4.04 -11.70
CA ASN A 244 -11.61 3.15 -11.91
C ASN A 244 -10.49 3.84 -12.70
N HIS A 245 -9.34 3.16 -12.82
CA HIS A 245 -8.12 3.69 -13.42
C HIS A 245 -8.26 4.20 -14.86
N PHE A 246 -9.33 3.87 -15.58
CA PHE A 246 -9.46 4.18 -17.00
C PHE A 246 -10.49 5.27 -17.29
N ASN A 247 -11.26 5.72 -16.30
CA ASN A 247 -12.38 6.63 -16.53
C ASN A 247 -12.38 7.90 -15.67
N TYR A 248 -11.31 8.17 -14.91
CA TYR A 248 -11.16 9.45 -14.19
C TYR A 248 -11.36 10.69 -15.08
N PHE A 249 -10.94 10.65 -16.35
CA PHE A 249 -11.14 11.79 -17.27
C PHE A 249 -12.49 11.79 -17.98
N ALA A 250 -13.20 10.65 -17.97
CA ALA A 250 -14.53 10.52 -18.57
C ALA A 250 -15.65 10.80 -17.55
N ASN A 251 -15.39 10.56 -16.26
CA ASN A 251 -16.30 10.85 -15.18
C ASN A 251 -16.42 12.37 -14.98
N ALA A 252 -17.63 12.90 -15.13
CA ALA A 252 -17.90 14.34 -15.04
C ALA A 252 -17.46 14.95 -13.70
N SER A 253 -17.60 14.20 -12.61
CA SER A 253 -17.18 14.58 -11.27
C SER A 253 -15.66 14.82 -11.18
N THR A 254 -14.85 13.81 -11.50
CA THR A 254 -13.38 13.89 -11.43
C THR A 254 -12.79 14.81 -12.50
N ALA A 255 -13.38 14.86 -13.71
CA ALA A 255 -12.99 15.80 -14.75
C ALA A 255 -13.28 17.26 -14.33
N GLY A 256 -14.46 17.53 -13.75
CA GLY A 256 -14.80 18.84 -13.21
C GLY A 256 -13.89 19.27 -12.06
N ARG A 257 -13.50 18.32 -11.19
CA ARG A 257 -12.51 18.55 -10.12
C ARG A 257 -11.14 18.90 -10.70
N LEU A 258 -10.68 18.19 -11.72
CA LEU A 258 -9.41 18.49 -12.38
C LEU A 258 -9.40 19.92 -12.94
N VAL A 259 -10.44 20.33 -13.65
CA VAL A 259 -10.55 21.70 -14.19
C VAL A 259 -10.55 22.72 -13.06
N LYS A 260 -11.37 22.51 -12.02
CA LYS A 260 -11.41 23.38 -10.83
C LYS A 260 -10.03 23.52 -10.17
N ALA A 261 -9.26 22.45 -10.10
CA ALA A 261 -7.92 22.46 -9.52
C ALA A 261 -6.90 23.24 -10.36
N LEU A 262 -7.04 23.26 -11.70
CA LEU A 262 -6.17 24.04 -12.59
C LEU A 262 -6.53 25.53 -12.61
N GLU A 263 -7.81 25.85 -12.49
CA GLU A 263 -8.32 27.23 -12.59
C GLU A 263 -8.23 28.02 -11.28
N THR A 264 -8.20 27.35 -10.12
CA THR A 264 -8.28 28.05 -8.84
C THR A 264 -6.93 28.65 -8.43
N GLU A 265 -6.89 29.98 -8.25
CA GLU A 265 -5.72 30.71 -7.75
C GLU A 265 -5.56 30.66 -6.22
N ARG A 266 -6.60 30.19 -5.51
CA ARG A 266 -6.65 30.14 -4.04
C ARG A 266 -6.06 28.85 -3.49
N ARG A 267 -5.34 28.97 -2.35
CA ARG A 267 -4.78 27.84 -1.60
C ARG A 267 -5.84 26.89 -1.02
N GLN A 268 -7.06 27.39 -0.78
CA GLN A 268 -8.22 26.58 -0.43
C GLN A 268 -9.18 26.54 -1.61
N VAL A 269 -9.44 25.33 -2.10
CA VAL A 269 -10.35 25.06 -3.21
C VAL A 269 -11.52 24.26 -2.67
N GLU A 270 -12.73 24.77 -2.83
CA GLU A 270 -13.93 24.15 -2.29
C GLU A 270 -14.17 22.74 -2.87
N GLY A 271 -14.45 21.79 -1.96
CA GLY A 271 -14.66 20.37 -2.25
C GLY A 271 -13.38 19.60 -2.57
N PHE A 272 -12.24 20.10 -2.08
CA PHE A 272 -11.06 19.32 -1.81
C PHE A 272 -10.79 19.33 -0.32
N ASP A 273 -10.31 18.21 0.19
CA ASP A 273 -9.86 18.07 1.56
C ASP A 273 -8.36 18.35 1.66
N PRO A 274 -7.87 18.93 2.77
CA PRO A 274 -6.44 19.14 2.97
C PRO A 274 -5.70 17.80 2.98
N LEU A 275 -4.55 17.75 2.31
CA LEU A 275 -3.67 16.58 2.34
C LEU A 275 -2.50 16.86 3.27
N GLU A 276 -2.57 16.32 4.48
CA GLU A 276 -1.49 16.40 5.46
C GLU A 276 -0.34 15.44 5.13
N VAL A 277 0.86 15.84 5.50
CA VAL A 277 2.10 15.16 5.11
C VAL A 277 2.17 13.74 5.68
N GLY A 278 2.41 12.76 4.82
CA GLY A 278 2.81 11.40 5.20
C GLY A 278 1.67 10.45 5.58
N GLN A 279 0.44 10.95 5.74
CA GLN A 279 -0.72 10.17 6.14
C GLN A 279 -1.70 10.00 4.97
N ALA A 280 -2.22 8.77 4.81
CA ALA A 280 -3.38 8.58 3.94
C ALA A 280 -4.62 9.13 4.66
N PRO A 281 -5.59 9.73 3.96
CA PRO A 281 -6.76 10.30 4.61
C PRO A 281 -7.60 9.28 5.37
N GLU A 282 -8.29 9.74 6.42
CA GLU A 282 -9.26 8.93 7.16
C GLU A 282 -10.35 8.40 6.21
N GLY A 283 -10.65 7.10 6.31
CA GLY A 283 -11.65 6.44 5.44
C GLY A 283 -11.10 5.87 4.13
N VAL A 284 -9.85 6.16 3.76
CA VAL A 284 -9.16 5.47 2.65
C VAL A 284 -8.39 4.27 3.21
N ARG A 285 -8.80 3.05 2.86
CA ARG A 285 -8.08 1.85 3.32
C ARG A 285 -6.84 1.60 2.48
N GLY A 286 -5.66 1.62 3.10
CA GLY A 286 -4.47 1.02 2.49
C GLY A 286 -3.21 1.11 3.34
N ILE A 287 -2.04 1.10 2.68
CA ILE A 287 -0.75 0.88 3.32
C ILE A 287 -0.34 2.10 4.15
N ALA A 288 -0.71 2.12 5.43
CA ALA A 288 -0.11 3.03 6.40
C ALA A 288 1.37 2.64 6.62
N ALA A 289 2.25 3.63 6.50
CA ALA A 289 3.63 3.53 6.95
C ALA A 289 3.66 3.64 8.48
N LYS A 290 4.34 2.67 9.11
CA LYS A 290 4.80 2.62 10.51
C LYS A 290 3.97 3.37 11.56
N GLY A 291 3.20 2.62 12.33
CA GLY A 291 2.84 2.97 13.70
C GLY A 291 3.06 1.73 14.56
N VAL A 292 4.07 1.77 15.42
CA VAL A 292 4.32 0.75 16.44
C VAL A 292 3.05 0.68 17.30
N VAL A 293 2.36 -0.46 17.31
CA VAL A 293 1.54 -0.79 18.47
C VAL A 293 2.54 -1.27 19.51
N GLU A 294 3.07 -0.33 20.28
CA GLU A 294 3.60 -0.65 21.61
C GLU A 294 2.45 -1.35 22.36
N PRO A 295 2.73 -2.26 23.29
CA PRO A 295 1.73 -2.72 24.25
C PRO A 295 1.27 -1.50 25.05
N GLY A 296 0.33 -0.74 24.49
CA GLY A 296 -0.40 0.28 25.20
C GLY A 296 -1.12 -0.46 26.31
N ARG A 297 -0.73 -0.16 27.54
CA ARG A 297 -1.65 -0.18 28.68
C ARG A 297 -2.92 0.51 28.20
N LEU A 298 -3.89 -0.27 27.76
CA LEU A 298 -5.28 0.18 27.69
C LEU A 298 -5.67 0.34 29.15
N GLU A 299 -5.51 1.57 29.63
CA GLU A 299 -6.08 2.03 30.88
C GLU A 299 -7.53 1.57 30.95
N GLU A 300 -7.84 0.86 32.04
CA GLU A 300 -9.16 0.54 32.60
C GLU A 300 -10.39 0.79 31.71
N LEU A 301 -10.51 0.08 30.59
CA LEU A 301 -11.74 0.07 29.80
C LEU A 301 -12.61 -1.14 30.22
N GLU A 302 -13.55 -0.84 31.11
CA GLU A 302 -14.79 -1.57 31.48
C GLU A 302 -14.76 -3.10 31.35
N ARG A 303 -14.74 -3.75 32.53
CA ARG A 303 -14.69 -5.22 32.74
C ARG A 303 -15.91 -6.02 32.22
N ASP A 304 -16.74 -5.48 31.33
CA ASP A 304 -18.06 -6.05 31.01
C ASP A 304 -18.33 -6.26 29.51
N ARG A 305 -17.28 -6.37 28.68
CA ARG A 305 -17.42 -6.69 27.24
C ARG A 305 -17.12 -8.15 26.93
N PRO A 306 -17.81 -8.78 25.95
CA PRO A 306 -17.42 -10.08 25.42
C PRO A 306 -15.97 -10.06 24.89
N VAL A 307 -15.23 -11.14 25.13
CA VAL A 307 -13.84 -11.29 24.71
C VAL A 307 -13.79 -11.99 23.35
N VAL A 308 -12.92 -11.52 22.46
CA VAL A 308 -12.55 -12.25 21.24
C VAL A 308 -11.05 -12.48 21.19
N VAL A 309 -10.66 -13.75 21.16
CA VAL A 309 -9.27 -14.18 20.96
C VAL A 309 -9.04 -14.33 19.45
N LEU A 310 -8.08 -13.57 18.92
CA LEU A 310 -7.76 -13.54 17.50
C LEU A 310 -6.53 -14.43 17.22
N LEU A 311 -6.75 -15.57 16.56
CA LEU A 311 -5.71 -16.53 16.23
C LEU A 311 -5.28 -16.34 14.76
N PRO A 312 -4.00 -16.00 14.51
CA PRO A 312 -3.50 -15.82 13.17
C PRO A 312 -3.25 -17.16 12.45
N GLY A 313 -3.06 -17.07 11.13
CA GLY A 313 -2.54 -18.14 10.30
C GLY A 313 -1.03 -18.31 10.37
N ILE A 314 -0.51 -19.22 9.54
CA ILE A 314 0.93 -19.43 9.38
C ILE A 314 1.61 -18.10 8.97
N MET A 315 2.72 -17.76 9.61
CA MET A 315 3.43 -16.49 9.43
C MET A 315 2.64 -15.22 9.79
N GLY A 316 1.50 -15.35 10.48
CA GLY A 316 0.65 -14.23 10.88
C GLY A 316 1.02 -13.59 12.22
N SER A 317 2.02 -14.11 12.94
CA SER A 317 2.62 -13.51 14.13
C SER A 317 3.99 -12.94 13.77
N ARG A 318 4.37 -11.79 14.32
CA ARG A 318 5.75 -11.31 14.29
C ARG A 318 6.63 -12.21 15.16
N LEU A 319 7.87 -12.46 14.74
CA LEU A 319 8.85 -13.21 15.53
C LEU A 319 10.07 -12.34 15.81
N LYS A 320 10.54 -12.34 17.06
CA LYS A 320 11.76 -11.69 17.51
C LYS A 320 12.82 -12.70 17.93
N VAL A 321 14.09 -12.34 17.76
CA VAL A 321 15.26 -13.07 18.27
C VAL A 321 16.07 -12.09 19.12
N ASP A 322 16.27 -12.41 20.40
CA ASP A 322 17.06 -11.58 21.34
C ASP A 322 16.69 -10.07 21.24
N ASP A 323 15.37 -9.80 21.29
CA ASP A 323 14.71 -8.48 21.17
C ASP A 323 14.65 -7.81 19.80
N ASN A 324 15.26 -8.39 18.76
CA ASN A 324 15.16 -7.89 17.40
C ASN A 324 14.02 -8.56 16.63
N ILE A 325 13.10 -7.77 16.05
CA ILE A 325 12.02 -8.31 15.21
C ILE A 325 12.60 -8.78 13.88
N VAL A 326 12.72 -10.10 13.70
CA VAL A 326 13.24 -10.69 12.45
C VAL A 326 12.10 -10.92 11.43
N TRP A 327 10.90 -11.27 11.88
CA TRP A 327 9.71 -11.39 11.03
C TRP A 327 8.63 -10.39 11.44
N CYS A 328 8.09 -9.53 10.55
CA CYS A 328 8.40 -9.31 9.13
C CYS A 328 9.05 -7.93 8.94
N ASP A 329 10.27 -7.74 9.47
CA ASP A 329 11.05 -6.55 9.16
C ASP A 329 11.74 -6.72 7.80
N LEU A 330 11.30 -5.94 6.80
CA LEU A 330 11.85 -6.04 5.44
C LEU A 330 13.35 -5.69 5.37
N SER A 331 13.86 -4.87 6.30
CA SER A 331 15.29 -4.53 6.32
C SER A 331 16.16 -5.70 6.81
N ASP A 332 15.66 -6.48 7.77
CA ASP A 332 16.35 -7.66 8.29
C ASP A 332 16.21 -8.87 7.36
N LEU A 333 15.06 -9.01 6.69
CA LEU A 333 14.87 -10.00 5.63
C LEU A 333 15.85 -9.79 4.46
N LEU A 334 16.13 -8.53 4.10
CA LEU A 334 17.09 -8.18 3.05
C LEU A 334 18.56 -8.36 3.48
N LYS A 335 18.85 -8.34 4.79
CA LYS A 335 20.18 -8.63 5.36
C LYS A 335 20.45 -10.14 5.54
N GLY A 336 19.55 -11.01 5.09
CA GLY A 336 19.70 -12.46 5.21
C GLY A 336 19.41 -13.02 6.61
N ARG A 337 18.89 -12.20 7.55
CA ARG A 337 18.61 -12.59 8.94
C ARG A 337 17.45 -13.57 9.08
N PHE A 338 16.79 -13.93 7.99
CA PHE A 338 15.80 -15.01 7.98
C PHE A 338 16.39 -16.35 8.46
N THR A 339 17.70 -16.56 8.30
CA THR A 339 18.41 -17.74 8.86
C THR A 339 18.41 -17.77 10.39
N GLU A 340 18.26 -16.61 11.06
CA GLU A 340 18.10 -16.53 12.52
C GLU A 340 16.77 -17.16 12.99
N LEU A 341 15.81 -17.35 12.08
CA LEU A 341 14.57 -18.09 12.35
C LEU A 341 14.71 -19.60 12.11
N SER A 342 15.93 -20.14 12.00
CA SER A 342 16.17 -21.58 12.05
C SER A 342 15.55 -22.20 13.31
N LEU A 343 15.06 -23.44 13.20
CA LEU A 343 14.60 -24.22 14.35
C LEU A 343 15.72 -24.47 15.37
N GLU A 344 16.99 -24.44 14.92
CA GLU A 344 18.18 -24.58 15.78
C GLU A 344 18.32 -23.44 16.79
N ASN A 345 17.76 -22.26 16.49
CA ASN A 345 17.75 -21.14 17.44
C ASN A 345 16.66 -21.27 18.52
N GLY A 346 15.89 -22.37 18.51
CA GLY A 346 15.04 -22.81 19.62
C GLY A 346 14.26 -21.68 20.32
N ASP A 347 14.40 -21.62 21.64
CA ASP A 347 13.70 -20.70 22.54
C ASP A 347 14.14 -19.23 22.43
N ARG A 348 15.23 -18.94 21.71
CA ARG A 348 15.65 -17.55 21.45
C ARG A 348 14.64 -16.80 20.60
N VAL A 349 13.82 -17.53 19.84
CA VAL A 349 12.80 -16.95 18.98
C VAL A 349 11.46 -16.91 19.71
N GLN A 350 10.86 -15.73 19.77
CA GLN A 350 9.63 -15.51 20.51
C GLN A 350 8.60 -14.76 19.66
N PRO A 351 7.30 -15.06 19.80
CA PRO A 351 6.26 -14.27 19.15
C PRO A 351 6.18 -12.87 19.77
N ALA A 352 6.04 -11.87 18.91
CA ALA A 352 6.07 -10.45 19.26
C ALA A 352 4.83 -9.71 18.70
N GLY A 353 3.65 -10.27 18.96
CA GLY A 353 2.37 -9.72 18.49
C GLY A 353 1.94 -10.22 17.10
N LEU A 354 0.75 -9.82 16.68
CA LEU A 354 0.22 -10.16 15.36
C LEU A 354 0.86 -9.30 14.28
N LEU A 355 0.89 -9.83 13.06
CA LEU A 355 1.28 -9.04 11.90
C LEU A 355 0.22 -7.95 11.65
N GLU A 356 0.63 -6.68 11.68
CA GLU A 356 -0.28 -5.55 11.44
C GLU A 356 -1.01 -5.71 10.09
N ARG A 357 -0.25 -6.10 9.06
CA ARG A 357 -0.75 -6.35 7.70
C ARG A 357 -1.68 -7.57 7.67
N GLY A 358 -2.95 -7.36 7.95
CA GLY A 358 -4.01 -8.36 7.79
C GLY A 358 -4.88 -8.55 9.02
N TYR A 359 -4.35 -8.30 10.23
CA TYR A 359 -5.10 -8.48 11.48
C TYR A 359 -5.48 -7.16 12.16
N GLN A 360 -4.81 -6.05 11.86
CA GLN A 360 -5.00 -4.78 12.56
C GLN A 360 -6.41 -4.19 12.36
N ASP A 361 -6.89 -4.10 11.12
CA ASP A 361 -8.23 -3.54 10.86
C ASP A 361 -9.33 -4.43 11.42
N LEU A 362 -9.12 -5.75 11.40
CA LEU A 362 -10.02 -6.70 12.01
C LEU A 362 -10.05 -6.54 13.53
N ALA A 363 -8.89 -6.42 14.17
CA ALA A 363 -8.78 -6.18 15.61
C ALA A 363 -9.45 -4.83 15.98
N ARG A 364 -9.21 -3.76 15.23
CA ARG A 364 -9.83 -2.44 15.47
C ARG A 364 -11.34 -2.50 15.32
N PHE A 365 -11.84 -3.17 14.28
CA PHE A 365 -13.28 -3.36 14.07
C PHE A 365 -13.92 -4.12 15.24
N LEU A 366 -13.27 -5.19 15.71
CA LEU A 366 -13.77 -5.99 16.83
C LEU A 366 -13.70 -5.22 18.15
N ALA A 367 -12.68 -4.37 18.34
CA ALA A 367 -12.51 -3.57 19.56
C ALA A 367 -13.68 -2.60 19.83
N ALA A 368 -14.48 -2.28 18.80
CA ALA A 368 -15.71 -1.50 18.97
C ALA A 368 -16.76 -2.20 19.85
N SER A 369 -16.77 -3.54 19.89
CA SER A 369 -17.77 -4.33 20.61
C SER A 369 -17.20 -5.42 21.54
N HIS A 370 -15.91 -5.68 21.45
CA HIS A 370 -15.23 -6.78 22.17
C HIS A 370 -13.95 -6.31 22.84
N GLU A 371 -13.58 -6.97 23.92
CA GLU A 371 -12.17 -7.00 24.33
C GLU A 371 -11.42 -7.92 23.36
N VAL A 372 -10.47 -7.37 22.60
CA VAL A 372 -9.70 -8.13 21.61
C VAL A 372 -8.40 -8.60 22.22
N VAL A 373 -8.20 -9.92 22.24
CA VAL A 373 -6.98 -10.56 22.73
C VAL A 373 -6.20 -11.13 21.53
N PRO A 374 -5.12 -10.47 21.09
CA PRO A 374 -4.29 -10.96 20.00
C PRO A 374 -3.48 -12.18 20.46
N PHE A 375 -3.66 -13.34 19.82
CA PHE A 375 -2.92 -14.56 20.18
C PHE A 375 -1.76 -14.81 19.22
N ALA A 376 -0.62 -14.16 19.49
CA ALA A 376 0.61 -14.39 18.73
C ALA A 376 1.29 -15.69 19.19
N PHE A 377 1.57 -16.58 18.23
CA PHE A 377 2.31 -17.83 18.47
C PHE A 377 3.43 -18.01 17.45
N ASP A 378 4.42 -18.83 17.82
CA ASP A 378 5.49 -19.22 16.92
C ASP A 378 4.97 -20.25 15.90
N TRP A 379 4.75 -19.77 14.69
CA TRP A 379 4.21 -20.53 13.57
C TRP A 379 5.20 -21.54 12.97
N ARG A 380 6.46 -21.56 13.43
CA ARG A 380 7.47 -22.55 13.05
C ARG A 380 7.34 -23.84 13.84
N LEU A 381 6.76 -23.77 15.04
CA LEU A 381 6.61 -24.90 15.95
C LEU A 381 5.31 -25.69 15.66
N SER A 382 5.18 -26.84 16.33
CA SER A 382 4.02 -27.70 16.16
C SER A 382 2.72 -27.04 16.62
N ILE A 383 1.60 -27.44 16.01
CA ILE A 383 0.26 -27.01 16.42
C ILE A 383 -0.06 -27.40 17.87
N ASP A 384 0.57 -28.45 18.41
CA ASP A 384 0.47 -28.87 19.80
C ASP A 384 1.04 -27.82 20.77
N GLU A 385 2.19 -27.22 20.45
CA GLU A 385 2.78 -26.16 21.27
C GLU A 385 1.88 -24.91 21.26
N ALA A 386 1.41 -24.51 20.07
CA ALA A 386 0.49 -23.39 19.94
C ALA A 386 -0.83 -23.63 20.70
N ALA A 387 -1.35 -24.86 20.68
CA ALA A 387 -2.56 -25.24 21.42
C ALA A 387 -2.35 -25.22 22.94
N ARG A 388 -1.20 -25.69 23.44
CA ARG A 388 -0.85 -25.60 24.88
C ARG A 388 -0.75 -24.15 25.35
N ARG A 389 -0.16 -23.26 24.55
CA ARG A 389 -0.12 -21.81 24.83
C ARG A 389 -1.51 -21.20 24.84
N LEU A 390 -2.34 -21.55 23.86
CA LEU A 390 -3.72 -21.07 23.77
C LEU A 390 -4.54 -21.52 24.98
N ALA A 391 -4.34 -22.76 25.45
CA ALA A 391 -5.02 -23.28 26.62
C ALA A 391 -4.74 -22.41 27.86
N ARG A 392 -3.48 -22.06 28.11
CA ARG A 392 -3.09 -21.18 29.23
C ARG A 392 -3.75 -19.81 29.12
N THR A 393 -3.71 -19.18 27.94
CA THR A 393 -4.38 -17.88 27.71
C THR A 393 -5.89 -17.96 27.97
N LEU A 394 -6.55 -19.06 27.58
CA LEU A 394 -7.99 -19.21 27.79
C LEU A 394 -8.35 -19.53 29.24
N GLU A 395 -7.50 -20.24 29.97
CA GLU A 395 -7.68 -20.43 31.42
C GLU A 395 -7.57 -19.10 32.17
N ASP A 396 -6.57 -18.28 31.86
CA ASP A 396 -6.41 -16.95 32.44
C ASP A 396 -7.63 -16.07 32.14
N LEU A 397 -8.14 -16.10 30.91
CA LEU A 397 -9.34 -15.34 30.51
C LEU A 397 -10.59 -15.82 31.24
N LEU A 398 -10.80 -17.14 31.33
CA LEU A 398 -11.94 -17.70 32.05
C LEU A 398 -11.91 -17.40 33.56
N GLY A 399 -10.72 -17.20 34.14
CA GLY A 399 -10.57 -16.74 35.53
C GLY A 399 -10.76 -15.24 35.72
N ARG A 400 -10.60 -14.44 34.65
CA ARG A 400 -10.66 -12.97 34.70
C ARG A 400 -12.03 -12.39 34.37
N THR A 401 -12.86 -13.09 33.61
CA THR A 401 -14.16 -12.57 33.16
C THR A 401 -15.25 -13.62 33.07
N GLU A 402 -16.45 -13.20 33.40
CA GLU A 402 -17.67 -14.00 33.22
C GLU A 402 -18.32 -13.79 31.84
N GLN A 403 -17.83 -12.81 31.07
CA GLN A 403 -18.33 -12.46 29.74
C GLN A 403 -18.09 -13.55 28.69
N PRO A 404 -18.83 -13.57 27.57
CA PRO A 404 -18.63 -14.55 26.51
C PRO A 404 -17.20 -14.48 25.95
N VAL A 405 -16.51 -15.63 25.90
CA VAL A 405 -15.21 -15.77 25.22
C VAL A 405 -15.43 -16.36 23.83
N ARG A 406 -14.89 -15.73 22.79
CA ARG A 406 -15.05 -16.15 21.39
C ARG A 406 -13.68 -16.35 20.74
N LEU A 407 -13.58 -17.32 19.85
CA LEU A 407 -12.37 -17.61 19.10
C LEU A 407 -12.58 -17.23 17.63
N LEU A 408 -11.75 -16.35 17.10
CA LEU A 408 -11.69 -16.02 15.69
C LEU A 408 -10.36 -16.49 15.14
N ALA A 409 -10.38 -17.53 14.30
CA ALA A 409 -9.20 -18.24 13.88
C ALA A 409 -9.04 -18.23 12.37
N HIS A 410 -7.88 -17.79 11.87
CA HIS A 410 -7.56 -17.72 10.45
C HIS A 410 -6.54 -18.80 10.06
N SER A 411 -6.77 -19.50 8.94
CA SER A 411 -5.84 -20.47 8.37
C SER A 411 -5.32 -21.47 9.43
N LEU A 412 -4.00 -21.59 9.64
CA LEU A 412 -3.37 -22.44 10.66
C LEU A 412 -3.94 -22.24 12.07
N GLY A 413 -4.35 -21.02 12.44
CA GLY A 413 -4.96 -20.75 13.75
C GLY A 413 -6.23 -21.58 13.98
N GLY A 414 -6.97 -21.94 12.93
CA GLY A 414 -8.12 -22.83 13.06
C GLY A 414 -7.72 -24.27 13.39
N LEU A 415 -6.57 -24.74 12.90
CA LEU A 415 -6.00 -26.03 13.29
C LEU A 415 -5.53 -25.99 14.76
N VAL A 416 -4.96 -24.87 15.21
CA VAL A 416 -4.60 -24.67 16.63
C VAL A 416 -5.84 -24.74 17.52
N ALA A 417 -6.93 -24.06 17.16
CA ALA A 417 -8.19 -24.13 17.91
C ALA A 417 -8.81 -25.55 17.92
N ARG A 418 -8.71 -26.28 16.80
CA ARG A 418 -9.15 -27.68 16.73
C ARG A 418 -8.27 -28.60 17.57
N ARG A 419 -6.97 -28.34 17.61
CA ARG A 419 -6.03 -29.13 18.42
C ARG A 419 -6.25 -28.89 19.91
N LEU A 420 -6.55 -27.65 20.32
CA LEU A 420 -7.02 -27.33 21.67
C LEU A 420 -8.24 -28.19 22.04
N ARG A 421 -9.24 -28.28 21.15
CA ARG A 421 -10.45 -29.09 21.38
C ARG A 421 -10.14 -30.56 21.67
N THR A 422 -9.13 -31.15 21.02
CA THR A 422 -8.79 -32.56 21.21
C THR A 422 -7.74 -32.80 22.30
N GLY A 423 -6.92 -31.80 22.62
CA GLY A 423 -5.84 -31.91 23.62
C GLY A 423 -6.20 -31.39 25.01
N HIS A 424 -7.22 -30.55 25.12
CA HIS A 424 -7.66 -29.90 26.37
C HIS A 424 -9.19 -30.00 26.51
N THR A 425 -9.70 -31.23 26.54
CA THR A 425 -11.14 -31.52 26.48
C THR A 425 -11.92 -30.84 27.59
N ASP A 426 -11.43 -30.84 28.83
CA ASP A 426 -12.12 -30.23 29.97
C ASP A 426 -12.25 -28.71 29.83
N LEU A 427 -11.17 -28.03 29.43
CA LEU A 427 -11.18 -26.61 29.11
C LEU A 427 -12.16 -26.32 27.96
N TRP A 428 -12.18 -27.16 26.93
CA TRP A 428 -13.12 -27.02 25.83
C TRP A 428 -14.59 -27.17 26.27
N GLN A 429 -14.89 -28.08 27.20
CA GLN A 429 -16.25 -28.20 27.76
C GLN A 429 -16.64 -26.95 28.55
N ARG A 430 -15.72 -26.42 29.38
CA ARG A 430 -15.94 -25.17 30.13
C ARG A 430 -16.20 -23.98 29.20
N LEU A 431 -15.42 -23.87 28.11
CA LEU A 431 -15.64 -22.86 27.08
C LEU A 431 -17.02 -23.00 26.41
N LYS A 432 -17.44 -24.22 26.05
CA LYS A 432 -18.77 -24.46 25.48
C LYS A 432 -19.91 -24.15 26.46
N ALA A 433 -19.69 -24.35 27.75
CA ALA A 433 -20.67 -24.03 28.78
C ALA A 433 -20.83 -22.51 28.99
N ARG A 434 -19.83 -21.70 28.62
CA ARG A 434 -19.90 -20.23 28.66
C ARG A 434 -20.93 -19.72 27.65
N PRO A 435 -21.99 -19.00 28.07
CA PRO A 435 -23.00 -18.46 27.17
C PRO A 435 -22.37 -17.59 26.07
N GLY A 436 -22.77 -17.80 24.81
CA GLY A 436 -22.27 -17.04 23.68
C GLY A 436 -20.86 -17.42 23.19
N PHE A 437 -20.29 -18.53 23.67
CA PHE A 437 -19.07 -19.11 23.09
C PHE A 437 -19.26 -19.44 21.61
N ARG A 438 -18.30 -19.04 20.79
CA ARG A 438 -18.27 -19.28 19.34
C ARG A 438 -16.82 -19.50 18.89
N LEU A 439 -16.64 -20.46 17.99
CA LEU A 439 -15.42 -20.59 17.19
C LEU A 439 -15.77 -20.27 15.74
N VAL A 440 -15.13 -19.23 15.19
CA VAL A 440 -15.23 -18.86 13.78
C VAL A 440 -13.89 -19.17 13.12
N MET A 441 -13.93 -19.99 12.07
CA MET A 441 -12.75 -20.40 11.31
C MET A 441 -12.78 -19.80 9.92
N LEU A 442 -11.75 -19.02 9.57
CA LEU A 442 -11.60 -18.34 8.29
C LEU A 442 -10.53 -19.05 7.46
N GLY A 443 -10.93 -19.73 6.39
CA GLY A 443 -9.99 -20.33 5.43
C GLY A 443 -9.03 -21.37 6.04
N THR A 444 -9.48 -22.13 7.05
CA THR A 444 -8.66 -23.18 7.67
C THR A 444 -8.45 -24.36 6.72
N PRO A 445 -7.20 -24.80 6.48
CA PRO A 445 -6.91 -25.98 5.67
C PRO A 445 -7.17 -27.25 6.51
N ASN A 446 -8.38 -27.80 6.43
CA ASN A 446 -8.81 -28.95 7.24
C ASN A 446 -8.08 -30.26 6.92
#